data_AF-D1APQ8-F1
#
_entry.id   AF-D1APQ8-F1
#
_cell.length_a   1.000
_cell.length_b   1.000
_cell.length_c   1.000
_cell.angle_alpha   90.00
_cell.angle_beta   90.00
_cell.angle_gamma   90.00
#
_symmetry.space_group_name_H-M   'P 1'
#
loop_
_entity.id
_entity.type
_entity.pdbx_description
1 polymer ?
#
loop_
_entity_poly.entity_id
_entity_poly.type
_entity_poly.pdbx_seq_one_letter_code
_entity_poly.pdbx_strand_id
1 'polypeptide(L)'
;MLMDRKEILRLNNTLISEFVRKKAVDRQNSICCDEIKIGCDEKIKRFLIQELIKQGFVYNGEDNKVWFEHKKWESEFKKTYIIYYGILLLPVISGLLLIILRK
;
A
#
# COMPACT_ATOMS: atom_id res chain seq x y z
N MET A 1 -21.14 13.87 -7.23
CA MET A 1 -21.27 12.99 -6.04
C MET A 1 -20.11 13.29 -5.12
N LEU A 2 -20.35 14.04 -4.04
CA LEU A 2 -19.32 14.36 -3.04
C LEU A 2 -19.28 13.21 -2.04
N MET A 3 -18.32 12.30 -2.22
CA MET A 3 -18.11 11.16 -1.34
C MET A 3 -17.31 11.61 -0.12
N ASP A 4 -17.68 11.15 1.08
CA ASP A 4 -17.02 11.57 2.31
C ASP A 4 -15.56 11.09 2.34
N ARG A 5 -14.66 11.89 2.94
CA ARG A 5 -13.22 11.59 3.00
C ARG A 5 -12.96 10.27 3.76
N LYS A 6 -13.73 9.97 4.80
CA LYS A 6 -13.60 8.69 5.54
C LYS A 6 -14.01 7.51 4.68
N GLU A 7 -15.02 7.68 3.84
CA GLU A 7 -15.51 6.64 2.93
C GLU A 7 -14.48 6.34 1.84
N ILE A 8 -13.89 7.37 1.22
CA ILE A 8 -12.78 7.21 0.26
C ILE A 8 -11.63 6.42 0.90
N LEU A 9 -11.25 6.78 2.14
CA LEU A 9 -10.18 6.10 2.86
C LEU A 9 -10.52 4.62 3.11
N ARG A 10 -11.76 4.32 3.53
CA ARG A 10 -12.22 2.94 3.73
C ARG A 10 -12.15 2.12 2.45
N LEU A 11 -12.61 2.69 1.33
CA LEU A 11 -12.60 2.02 0.02
C LEU A 11 -11.17 1.77 -0.47
N ASN A 12 -10.26 2.74 -0.31
CA ASN A 12 -8.85 2.57 -0.63
C ASN A 12 -8.18 1.47 0.20
N ASN A 13 -8.46 1.42 1.50
CA ASN A 13 -7.92 0.37 2.36
C ASN A 13 -8.43 -1.02 1.94
N THR A 14 -9.70 -1.12 1.55
CA THR A 14 -10.30 -2.37 1.08
C THR A 14 -9.70 -2.77 -0.28
N LEU A 15 -9.49 -1.81 -1.18
CA LEU A 15 -8.84 -2.03 -2.46
C LEU A 15 -7.44 -2.60 -2.27
N ILE A 16 -6.60 -1.95 -1.45
CA ILE A 16 -5.24 -2.44 -1.13
C ILE A 16 -5.29 -3.83 -0.50
N SER A 17 -6.26 -4.08 0.39
CA SER A 17 -6.43 -5.39 1.02
C SER A 17 -6.74 -6.49 0.00
N GLU A 18 -7.53 -6.19 -1.05
CA GLU A 18 -7.79 -7.14 -2.14
C GLU A 18 -6.51 -7.49 -2.91
N PHE A 19 -5.66 -6.49 -3.21
CA PHE A 19 -4.37 -6.72 -3.85
C PHE A 19 -3.44 -7.60 -2.99
N VAL A 20 -3.37 -7.35 -1.68
CA VAL A 20 -2.58 -8.16 -0.74
C VAL A 20 -3.14 -9.58 -0.64
N ARG A 21 -4.46 -9.73 -0.46
CA ARG A 21 -5.13 -11.04 -0.35
C ARG A 21 -4.90 -11.92 -1.56
N LYS A 22 -4.92 -11.31 -2.75
CA LYS A 22 -4.68 -12.00 -4.03
C LYS A 22 -3.20 -12.09 -4.40
N LYS A 23 -2.29 -11.65 -3.51
CA LYS A 23 -0.83 -11.60 -3.73
C LYS A 23 -0.42 -10.79 -4.96
N ALA A 24 -1.29 -9.91 -5.47
CA ALA A 24 -1.05 -9.07 -6.64
C ALA A 24 -0.10 -7.88 -6.36
N VAL A 25 0.52 -7.86 -5.17
CA VAL A 25 1.66 -7.00 -4.82
C VAL A 25 3.02 -7.63 -5.20
N ASP A 26 3.03 -8.94 -5.51
CA ASP A 26 4.20 -9.66 -5.98
C ASP A 26 4.40 -9.46 -7.49
N ARG A 27 5.65 -9.45 -7.97
CA ARG A 27 5.99 -9.23 -9.40
C ARG A 27 5.35 -10.21 -10.37
N GLN A 28 4.92 -11.37 -9.89
CA GLN A 28 4.43 -12.48 -10.71
C GLN A 28 2.90 -12.54 -10.77
N ASN A 29 2.21 -11.76 -9.95
CA ASN A 29 0.78 -11.86 -9.77
C ASN A 29 0.10 -10.55 -10.18
N SER A 30 -1.02 -10.68 -10.86
CA SER A 30 -1.95 -9.59 -11.14
C SER A 30 -3.34 -9.93 -10.65
N ILE A 31 -4.18 -8.91 -10.60
CA ILE A 31 -5.60 -9.07 -10.29
C ILE A 31 -6.42 -8.54 -11.46
N CYS A 32 -7.45 -9.26 -11.88
CA CYS A 32 -8.41 -8.71 -12.85
C CYS A 32 -9.26 -7.64 -12.16
N CYS A 33 -9.53 -6.52 -12.84
CA CYS A 33 -10.40 -5.45 -12.31
C CYS A 33 -11.77 -5.99 -11.84
N ASP A 34 -12.28 -7.02 -12.53
CA ASP A 34 -13.58 -7.61 -12.27
C ASP A 34 -13.58 -8.51 -11.02
N GLU A 35 -12.40 -8.99 -10.60
CA GLU A 35 -12.25 -9.80 -9.38
C GLU A 35 -12.13 -8.96 -8.10
N ILE A 36 -11.86 -7.66 -8.22
CA ILE A 36 -11.72 -6.75 -7.08
C ILE A 36 -13.08 -6.48 -6.46
N LYS A 37 -13.30 -6.98 -5.24
CA LYS A 37 -14.56 -6.81 -4.48
C LYS A 37 -14.39 -5.78 -3.37
N ILE A 38 -14.74 -4.53 -3.64
CA ILE A 38 -14.64 -3.41 -2.69
C ILE A 38 -15.99 -2.87 -2.18
N GLY A 39 -17.12 -3.44 -2.64
CA GLY A 39 -18.46 -3.08 -2.14
C GLY A 39 -18.90 -1.67 -2.49
N CYS A 40 -18.51 -1.16 -3.67
CA CYS A 40 -18.93 0.13 -4.21
C CYS A 40 -19.32 0.01 -5.69
N ASP A 41 -19.89 1.08 -6.24
CA ASP A 41 -20.20 1.16 -7.67
C ASP A 41 -18.95 0.96 -8.54
N GLU A 42 -19.15 0.32 -9.69
CA GLU A 42 -18.11 0.04 -10.68
C GLU A 42 -17.37 1.31 -11.15
N LYS A 43 -18.12 2.43 -11.28
CA LYS A 43 -17.54 3.73 -11.63
C LYS A 43 -16.55 4.23 -10.57
N ILE A 44 -16.89 4.06 -9.30
CA ILE A 44 -16.04 4.47 -8.17
C ILE A 44 -14.82 3.55 -8.11
N LYS A 45 -15.00 2.24 -8.25
CA LYS A 45 -13.89 1.28 -8.31
C LYS A 45 -12.88 1.66 -9.39
N ARG A 46 -13.35 1.90 -10.61
CA ARG A 46 -12.49 2.31 -11.73
C ARG A 46 -11.78 3.63 -11.46
N PHE A 47 -12.47 4.60 -10.87
CA PHE A 47 -11.87 5.87 -10.47
C PHE A 47 -10.72 5.66 -9.47
N LEU A 48 -10.92 4.85 -8.42
CA LEU A 48 -9.88 4.58 -7.42
C LEU A 48 -8.67 3.86 -8.04
N ILE A 49 -8.91 2.88 -8.91
CA ILE A 49 -7.83 2.19 -9.64
C ILE A 49 -7.06 3.16 -10.54
N GLN A 50 -7.76 4.03 -11.27
CA GLN A 50 -7.12 5.04 -12.12
C GLN A 50 -6.29 6.04 -11.31
N GLU A 51 -6.74 6.42 -10.11
CA GLU A 51 -5.94 7.27 -9.22
C GLU A 51 -4.67 6.55 -8.74
N LEU A 52 -4.73 5.25 -8.43
CA LEU A 52 -3.53 4.46 -8.13
C LEU A 52 -2.57 4.37 -9.32
N ILE A 53 -3.10 4.27 -10.54
CA ILE A 53 -2.31 4.27 -11.77
C ILE A 53 -1.64 5.62 -11.99
N LYS A 54 -2.39 6.71 -11.85
CA LYS A 54 -1.88 8.08 -11.97
C LYS A 54 -0.80 8.39 -10.93
N GLN A 55 -0.97 7.85 -9.72
CA GLN A 55 0.04 7.93 -8.67
C GLN A 55 1.21 6.96 -8.89
N GLY A 56 1.17 6.08 -9.90
CA GLY A 56 2.25 5.16 -10.27
C GLY A 56 2.45 4.01 -9.28
N PHE A 57 1.46 3.69 -8.44
CA PHE A 57 1.49 2.50 -7.58
C PHE A 57 1.08 1.24 -8.32
N VAL A 58 0.36 1.42 -9.42
CA VAL A 58 -0.29 0.36 -10.17
C VAL A 58 -0.15 0.68 -11.65
N TYR A 59 -0.12 -0.32 -12.52
CA TYR A 59 -0.20 -0.14 -13.97
C TYR A 59 -1.20 -1.13 -14.57
N ASN A 60 -1.87 -0.69 -15.64
CA ASN A 60 -2.75 -1.57 -16.41
C ASN A 60 -1.91 -2.49 -17.29
N GLY A 61 -2.18 -3.79 -17.19
CA GLY A 61 -1.71 -4.79 -18.13
C GLY A 61 -2.79 -5.12 -19.16
N GLU A 62 -2.53 -6.18 -19.92
CA GLU A 62 -3.49 -6.74 -20.87
C GLU A 62 -4.70 -7.39 -20.15
N ASP A 63 -5.79 -7.60 -20.88
CA ASP A 63 -6.99 -8.31 -20.40
C ASP A 63 -7.61 -7.76 -19.11
N ASN A 64 -7.64 -6.43 -18.95
CA ASN A 64 -8.24 -5.78 -17.78
C ASN A 64 -7.54 -6.14 -16.45
N LYS A 65 -6.31 -6.67 -16.52
CA LYS A 65 -5.48 -7.00 -15.37
C LYS A 65 -4.72 -5.78 -14.88
N VAL A 66 -4.58 -5.70 -13.57
CA VAL A 66 -3.89 -4.64 -12.89
C VAL A 66 -2.73 -5.21 -12.09
N TRP A 67 -1.57 -4.58 -12.23
CA TRP A 67 -0.33 -4.99 -11.62
C TRP A 67 0.17 -3.91 -10.67
N PHE A 68 0.66 -4.29 -9.50
CA PHE A 68 1.36 -3.34 -8.64
C PHE A 68 2.73 -3.01 -9.21
N GLU A 69 3.09 -1.73 -9.17
CA GLU A 69 4.45 -1.29 -9.45
C GLU A 69 5.34 -1.70 -8.27
N HIS A 70 5.95 -2.86 -8.41
CA HIS A 70 6.67 -3.51 -7.34
C HIS A 70 7.87 -2.69 -6.85
N LYS A 71 8.60 -1.98 -7.71
CA LYS A 71 9.74 -1.17 -7.25
C LYS A 71 9.29 -0.05 -6.32
N LYS A 72 8.14 0.55 -6.63
CA LYS A 72 7.55 1.62 -5.82
C LYS A 72 6.98 1.06 -4.52
N TRP A 73 6.29 -0.08 -4.59
CA TRP A 73 5.80 -0.80 -3.42
C TRP A 73 6.92 -1.18 -2.44
N GLU A 74 8.00 -1.81 -2.92
CA GLU A 74 9.14 -2.16 -2.08
C GLU A 74 9.82 -0.93 -1.48
N SER A 75 9.93 0.17 -2.22
CA SER A 75 10.52 1.41 -1.73
C SER A 75 9.71 2.01 -0.57
N GLU A 76 8.40 2.13 -0.74
CA GLU A 76 7.51 2.66 0.31
C GLU A 76 7.39 1.72 1.52
N PHE A 77 7.38 0.40 1.27
CA PHE A 77 7.42 -0.60 2.32
C PHE A 77 8.73 -0.52 3.11
N LYS A 78 9.88 -0.43 2.44
CA LYS A 78 11.21 -0.27 3.09
C LYS A 78 11.30 1.02 3.90
N LYS A 79 10.81 2.16 3.39
CA LYS A 79 10.77 3.41 4.16
C LYS A 79 9.99 3.26 5.46
N THR A 80 8.80 2.68 5.35
CA THR A 80 7.93 2.41 6.52
C THR A 80 8.62 1.48 7.52
N TYR A 81 9.27 0.43 7.02
CA TYR A 81 10.02 -0.54 7.83
C TYR A 81 11.21 0.09 8.55
N ILE A 82 11.99 0.94 7.87
CA ILE A 82 13.14 1.64 8.45
C ILE A 82 12.67 2.60 9.56
N ILE A 83 11.59 3.35 9.35
CA ILE A 83 11.01 4.24 10.36
C ILE A 83 10.57 3.43 11.58
N TYR A 84 9.88 2.31 11.37
CA TYR A 84 9.43 1.43 12.44
C TYR A 84 10.62 0.88 13.26
N TYR A 85 11.65 0.36 12.60
CA TYR A 85 12.87 -0.11 13.28
C TYR A 85 13.61 1.00 14.01
N GLY A 86 13.63 2.22 13.45
CA GLY A 86 14.17 3.39 14.11
C GLY A 86 13.47 3.66 15.44
N ILE A 87 12.14 3.72 15.45
CA ILE A 87 11.34 3.91 16.69
C ILE A 87 11.64 2.79 17.72
N LEU A 88 11.83 1.57 17.26
CA LEU A 88 12.00 0.40 18.13
C LEU A 88 13.41 0.29 18.73
N LEU A 89 14.45 0.64 17.95
CA LEU A 89 15.84 0.54 18.37
C LEU A 89 16.39 1.80 19.05
N LEU A 90 15.84 2.97 18.75
CA LEU A 90 16.31 4.25 19.29
C LEU A 90 16.27 4.32 20.84
N PRO A 91 15.27 3.75 21.54
CA PRO A 91 15.29 3.64 23.00
C PRO A 91 16.38 2.69 23.53
N VAL A 92 16.67 1.61 22.81
CA VAL A 92 17.70 0.62 23.22
C VAL A 92 19.10 1.22 23.07
N ILE A 93 19.35 1.90 21.95
CA ILE A 93 20.62 2.57 21.67
C ILE A 93 20.85 3.73 22.64
N SER A 94 19.82 4.55 22.93
CA SER A 94 19.94 5.64 23.89
C SER A 94 20.18 5.15 25.31
N GLY A 95 19.52 4.05 25.72
CA GLY A 95 19.79 3.40 27.00
C GLY A 95 21.23 2.89 27.12
N LEU A 96 21.74 2.22 26.08
CA LEU A 96 23.14 1.76 26.05
C LEU A 96 24.14 2.91 26.09
N LEU A 97 23.89 4.00 25.35
CA LEU A 97 24.72 5.21 25.39
C LEU A 97 24.77 5.84 26.78
N LEU A 98 23.63 5.94 27.47
CA LEU A 98 23.58 6.44 28.84
C LEU A 98 24.37 5.56 29.82
N ILE A 99 24.33 4.23 29.65
CA ILE A 99 25.11 3.30 30.49
C ILE A 99 26.61 3.47 30.24
N ILE A 100 27.03 3.64 28.97
CA ILE A 100 28.43 3.85 28.61
C ILE A 100 28.93 5.22 29.11
N LEU A 101 28.15 6.29 28.94
CA LEU A 101 28.51 7.64 29.36
C LEU A 101 28.49 7.83 30.90
N ARG A 102 27.75 6.99 31.62
CA ARG A 102 27.70 7.01 33.08
C ARG A 102 28.85 6.23 33.73
N LYS A 103 29.62 5.50 32.93
CA LYS A 103 30.80 4.74 33.35
C LYS A 103 32.07 5.57 33.09
#